data_AF-A0AAC9SUU5-F1
#
_entry.id   AF-A0AAC9SUU5-F1
#
_cell.length_a   1.000
_cell.length_b   1.000
_cell.length_c   1.000
_cell.angle_alpha   90.00
_cell.angle_beta   90.00
_cell.angle_gamma   90.00
#
_symmetry.space_group_name_H-M   'P 1'
#
loop_
_entity.id
_entity.type
_entity.pdbx_description
1 polymer ?
#
loop_
_entity_poly.entity_id
_entity_poly.type
_entity_poly.pdbx_seq_one_letter_code
_entity_poly.pdbx_strand_id
1 'polypeptide(L)'
;MLSDAIPGVTGVFICVTSDWIHIDLNVHSSQSEFPPGETRCVLLDRDNQVQRAELAPSSPSQPFFPAQDVQIFLYFLGQSVASVRRGDLIAQSQATSMLRDRVLINLLLAENGIRSDMVSKRIGGHLSVEQMRCLTSIPAFGLSELSLRNAQRCIASAYLGRARKLSETCEAPWPTELEQATKELLNRELQMIW
;
A
#
# COMPACT_ATOMS: atom_id res chain seq x y z
N MET A 1 -14.31 -30.72 5.48
CA MET A 1 -12.95 -30.17 5.54
C MET A 1 -12.41 -30.21 4.13
N LEU A 2 -12.09 -29.05 3.56
CA LEU A 2 -11.38 -28.97 2.28
C LEU A 2 -9.89 -28.96 2.62
N SER A 3 -9.10 -29.85 2.04
CA SER A 3 -7.66 -29.90 2.24
C SER A 3 -6.99 -30.26 0.93
N ASP A 4 -6.41 -29.27 0.27
CA ASP A 4 -5.80 -29.43 -1.04
C ASP A 4 -4.39 -28.83 -1.06
N ALA A 5 -3.51 -29.45 -1.82
CA ALA A 5 -2.25 -28.83 -2.21
C ALA A 5 -2.54 -27.63 -3.12
N ILE A 6 -1.83 -26.52 -2.92
CA ILE A 6 -1.97 -25.37 -3.82
C ILE A 6 -1.36 -25.73 -5.18
N PRO A 7 -2.11 -25.68 -6.29
CA PRO A 7 -1.55 -25.95 -7.60
C PRO A 7 -0.38 -25.02 -7.91
N GLY A 8 0.75 -25.61 -8.32
CA GLY A 8 1.96 -24.87 -8.70
C GLY A 8 2.87 -24.45 -7.55
N VAL A 9 2.57 -24.80 -6.30
CA VAL A 9 3.42 -24.47 -5.14
C VAL A 9 3.75 -25.73 -4.33
N THR A 10 5.02 -26.13 -4.33
CA THR A 10 5.48 -27.34 -3.63
C THR A 10 5.46 -27.13 -2.11
N GLY A 11 4.89 -28.08 -1.38
CA GLY A 11 4.90 -28.08 0.09
C GLY A 11 3.90 -27.13 0.73
N VAL A 12 2.98 -26.52 -0.04
CA VAL A 12 1.98 -25.60 0.49
C VAL A 12 0.59 -26.20 0.36
N PHE A 13 -0.14 -26.21 1.46
CA PHE A 13 -1.48 -26.76 1.58
C PHE A 13 -2.43 -25.74 2.18
N ILE A 14 -3.66 -25.74 1.72
CA ILE A 14 -4.74 -24.96 2.31
C ILE A 14 -5.72 -25.92 2.94
N CYS A 15 -6.13 -25.63 4.16
CA CYS A 15 -7.21 -26.33 4.85
C CYS A 15 -8.29 -25.35 5.30
N VAL A 16 -9.56 -25.70 5.05
CA VAL A 16 -10.72 -25.00 5.60
C VAL A 16 -11.55 -25.99 6.43
N THR A 17 -11.69 -25.69 7.73
CA THR A 17 -12.50 -26.49 8.65
C THR A 17 -14.00 -26.24 8.45
N SER A 18 -14.86 -27.08 9.03
CA SER A 18 -16.32 -26.86 9.03
C SER A 18 -16.73 -25.56 9.71
N ASP A 19 -15.93 -25.09 10.65
CA ASP A 19 -16.14 -23.83 11.39
C ASP A 19 -15.53 -22.63 10.66
N TRP A 20 -15.19 -22.78 9.37
CA TRP A 20 -14.61 -21.73 8.53
C TRP A 20 -13.23 -21.22 9.00
N ILE A 21 -12.46 -22.06 9.69
CA ILE A 21 -11.07 -21.75 10.04
C ILE A 21 -10.20 -22.04 8.81
N HIS A 22 -9.56 -21.00 8.26
CA HIS A 22 -8.59 -21.10 7.18
C HIS A 22 -7.17 -21.31 7.73
N ILE A 23 -6.51 -22.37 7.28
CA ILE A 23 -5.16 -22.76 7.71
C ILE A 23 -4.29 -22.88 6.47
N ASP A 24 -3.25 -22.04 6.40
CA ASP A 24 -2.17 -22.14 5.41
C ASP A 24 -1.01 -22.96 6.02
N LEU A 25 -0.78 -24.16 5.50
CA LEU A 25 0.31 -25.04 5.95
C LEU A 25 1.44 -25.04 4.94
N ASN A 26 2.61 -24.55 5.35
CA ASN A 26 3.84 -24.58 4.57
C ASN A 26 4.79 -25.63 5.17
N VAL A 27 5.13 -26.64 4.39
CA VAL A 27 6.04 -27.73 4.76
C VAL A 27 7.36 -27.50 4.05
N HIS A 28 8.39 -27.24 4.85
CA HIS A 28 9.76 -27.04 4.37
C HIS A 28 10.61 -28.27 4.70
N SER A 29 11.69 -28.47 3.94
CA SER A 29 12.68 -29.48 4.30
C SER A 29 13.48 -29.03 5.52
N SER A 30 14.08 -29.95 6.27
CA SER A 30 14.98 -29.60 7.38
C SER A 30 16.25 -28.85 6.92
N GLN A 31 16.56 -28.87 5.63
CA GLN A 31 17.66 -28.12 5.03
C GLN A 31 17.24 -26.73 4.52
N SER A 32 15.96 -26.38 4.63
CA SER A 32 15.47 -25.10 4.15
C SER A 32 15.98 -23.99 5.06
N GLU A 33 16.77 -23.09 4.50
CA GLU A 33 17.20 -21.89 5.21
C GLU A 33 16.00 -20.95 5.36
N PHE A 34 15.72 -20.62 6.60
CA PHE A 34 14.74 -19.60 6.93
C PHE A 34 15.40 -18.23 6.86
N PRO A 35 14.89 -17.28 6.06
CA PRO A 35 15.43 -15.94 6.01
C PRO A 35 15.50 -15.32 7.42
N PRO A 36 16.64 -14.72 7.81
CA PRO A 36 16.73 -13.95 9.03
C PRO A 36 15.84 -12.70 8.93
N GLY A 37 15.12 -12.38 10.00
CA GLY A 37 14.27 -11.18 10.09
C GLY A 37 12.77 -11.42 9.90
N GLU A 38 12.33 -12.60 9.46
CA GLU A 38 10.92 -12.96 9.51
C GLU A 38 10.50 -13.27 10.95
N THR A 39 9.47 -12.57 11.44
CA THR A 39 8.95 -12.78 12.78
C THR A 39 8.19 -14.10 12.85
N ARG A 40 8.78 -15.12 13.48
CA ARG A 40 8.16 -16.44 13.67
C ARG A 40 7.90 -16.69 15.16
N CYS A 41 6.66 -17.01 15.49
CA CYS A 41 6.32 -17.55 16.80
C CYS A 41 6.59 -19.06 16.79
N VAL A 42 7.70 -19.48 17.40
CA VAL A 42 8.09 -20.89 17.47
C VAL A 42 7.21 -21.60 18.49
N LEU A 43 6.29 -22.45 18.01
CA LEU A 43 5.42 -23.25 18.88
C LEU A 43 6.14 -24.48 19.45
N LEU A 44 7.01 -25.09 18.67
CA LEU A 44 7.80 -26.27 19.04
C LEU A 44 9.12 -26.28 18.28
N ASP A 45 10.22 -26.49 18.98
CA ASP A 45 11.55 -26.68 18.40
C ASP A 45 12.29 -27.73 19.23
N ARG A 46 12.43 -28.94 18.67
CA ARG A 46 13.03 -30.10 19.37
C ARG A 46 14.55 -30.09 19.28
N ASP A 47 15.08 -29.60 18.16
CA ASP A 47 16.49 -29.67 17.82
C ASP A 47 17.19 -28.31 17.98
N ASN A 48 16.46 -27.31 18.48
CA ASN A 48 16.91 -25.94 18.70
C ASN A 48 17.46 -25.27 17.42
N GLN A 49 16.82 -25.56 16.29
CA GLN A 49 17.26 -25.14 14.95
C GLN A 49 16.67 -23.80 14.50
N VAL A 50 15.63 -23.30 15.19
CA VAL A 50 14.93 -22.07 14.78
C VAL A 50 15.39 -20.90 15.64
N GLN A 51 16.00 -19.90 15.01
CA GLN A 51 16.24 -18.63 15.69
C GLN A 51 14.90 -18.01 16.10
N ARG A 52 14.69 -17.85 17.41
CA ARG A 52 13.53 -17.13 17.94
C ARG A 52 13.71 -15.64 17.62
N ALA A 53 12.88 -15.11 16.75
CA ALA A 53 12.73 -13.67 16.64
C ALA A 53 11.99 -13.19 17.90
N GLU A 54 12.66 -12.38 18.73
CA GLU A 54 11.93 -11.61 19.73
C GLU A 54 10.98 -10.68 18.97
N LEU A 55 9.69 -10.81 19.24
CA LEU A 55 8.67 -9.85 18.84
C LEU A 55 8.94 -8.54 19.59
N ALA A 56 9.95 -7.78 19.15
CA ALA A 56 10.00 -6.38 19.50
C ALA A 56 8.73 -5.77 18.92
N PRO A 57 7.87 -5.10 19.73
CA PRO A 57 6.82 -4.30 19.14
C PRO A 57 7.49 -3.37 18.13
N SER A 58 6.97 -3.34 16.91
CA SER A 58 7.40 -2.40 15.88
C SER A 58 7.03 -1.00 16.38
N SER A 59 7.87 -0.46 17.25
CA SER A 59 7.79 0.90 17.72
C SER A 59 7.84 1.78 16.47
N PRO A 60 6.90 2.73 16.32
CA PRO A 60 6.95 3.72 15.26
C PRO A 60 8.38 4.27 15.17
N SER A 61 9.04 4.10 14.03
CA SER A 61 10.34 4.74 13.83
C SER A 61 10.14 6.24 13.62
N GLN A 62 11.23 6.97 13.39
CA GLN A 62 11.10 8.33 12.86
C GLN A 62 10.37 8.30 11.50
N PRO A 63 9.57 9.33 11.16
CA PRO A 63 8.98 9.47 9.84
C PRO A 63 10.05 9.41 8.74
N PHE A 64 9.70 8.86 7.58
CA PHE A 64 10.61 8.79 6.43
C PHE A 64 9.90 9.22 5.15
N PHE A 65 10.65 9.75 4.18
CA PHE A 65 10.09 10.19 2.91
C PHE A 65 10.07 9.05 1.86
N PRO A 66 8.90 8.60 1.39
CA PRO A 66 8.80 7.52 0.41
C PRO A 66 8.94 8.07 -1.02
N ALA A 67 10.16 8.47 -1.40
CA ALA A 67 10.43 9.18 -2.66
C ALA A 67 9.92 8.44 -3.92
N GLN A 68 10.07 7.12 -3.97
CA GLN A 68 9.61 6.31 -5.10
C GLN A 68 8.08 6.31 -5.22
N ASP A 69 7.36 6.20 -4.10
CA ASP A 69 5.89 6.23 -4.10
C ASP A 69 5.37 7.60 -4.54
N VAL A 70 6.05 8.70 -4.17
CA VAL A 70 5.72 10.05 -4.66
C VAL A 70 5.91 10.17 -6.17
N GLN A 71 6.97 9.61 -6.74
CA GLN A 71 7.17 9.61 -8.19
C GLN A 71 6.09 8.77 -8.91
N ILE A 72 5.79 7.58 -8.37
CA ILE A 72 4.74 6.70 -8.86
C ILE A 72 3.38 7.42 -8.82
N PHE A 73 3.09 8.13 -7.74
CA PHE A 73 1.87 8.92 -7.58
C PHE A 73 1.71 9.94 -8.70
N LEU A 74 2.74 10.76 -8.94
CA LEU A 74 2.74 11.78 -9.99
C LEU A 74 2.63 11.16 -11.39
N TYR A 75 3.33 10.05 -11.63
CA TYR A 75 3.25 9.31 -12.89
C TYR A 75 1.82 8.82 -13.18
N PHE A 76 1.15 8.17 -12.22
CA PHE A 76 -0.20 7.67 -12.41
C PHE A 76 -1.24 8.78 -12.53
N LEU A 77 -1.05 9.89 -11.82
CA LEU A 77 -1.84 11.10 -12.04
C LEU A 77 -1.71 11.58 -13.50
N GLY A 78 -0.51 11.72 -14.04
CA GLY A 78 -0.31 12.08 -15.44
C GLY A 78 -0.90 11.06 -16.42
N GLN A 79 -0.72 9.77 -16.14
CA GLN A 79 -1.25 8.68 -16.97
C GLN A 79 -2.79 8.68 -17.06
N SER A 80 -3.48 9.24 -16.06
CA SER A 80 -4.95 9.31 -16.04
C SER A 80 -5.54 10.00 -17.28
N VAL A 81 -4.82 10.98 -17.86
CA VAL A 81 -5.20 11.64 -19.13
C VAL A 81 -5.39 10.62 -20.25
N ALA A 82 -4.47 9.66 -20.37
CA ALA A 82 -4.50 8.69 -21.44
C ALA A 82 -5.69 7.73 -21.27
N SER A 83 -6.00 7.32 -20.03
CA SER A 83 -7.16 6.47 -19.74
C SER A 83 -8.48 7.18 -20.01
N VAL A 84 -8.60 8.45 -19.62
CA VAL A 84 -9.78 9.28 -19.92
C VAL A 84 -9.98 9.41 -21.43
N ARG A 85 -8.93 9.78 -22.18
CA ARG A 85 -9.01 9.96 -23.64
C ARG A 85 -9.38 8.68 -24.38
N ARG A 86 -8.99 7.51 -23.86
CA ARG A 86 -9.37 6.20 -24.43
C ARG A 86 -10.77 5.74 -24.00
N GLY A 87 -11.42 6.42 -23.06
CA GLY A 87 -12.65 5.94 -22.44
C GLY A 87 -12.44 4.67 -21.60
N ASP A 88 -11.21 4.37 -21.19
CA ASP A 88 -10.87 3.17 -20.42
C ASP A 88 -11.13 3.40 -18.92
N LEU A 89 -12.41 3.44 -18.58
CA LEU A 89 -12.87 3.72 -17.22
C LEU A 89 -12.54 2.60 -16.24
N ILE A 90 -12.36 1.36 -16.73
CA ILE A 90 -11.97 0.22 -15.88
C ILE A 90 -10.52 0.40 -15.43
N ALA A 91 -9.59 0.63 -16.36
CA ALA A 91 -8.20 0.88 -16.00
C ALA A 91 -8.06 2.13 -15.11
N GLN A 92 -8.83 3.19 -15.41
CA GLN A 92 -8.84 4.39 -14.57
C GLN A 92 -9.39 4.14 -13.16
N SER A 93 -10.42 3.30 -13.01
CA SER A 93 -10.95 2.90 -11.72
C SER A 93 -9.94 2.11 -10.90
N GLN A 94 -9.27 1.13 -11.52
CA GLN A 94 -8.21 0.35 -10.87
C GLN A 94 -7.02 1.22 -10.44
N ALA A 95 -6.59 2.16 -11.30
CA ALA A 95 -5.54 3.10 -10.96
C ALA A 95 -5.96 4.01 -9.78
N THR A 96 -7.19 4.51 -9.76
CA THR A 96 -7.73 5.31 -8.65
C THR A 96 -7.77 4.52 -7.34
N SER A 97 -8.18 3.25 -7.40
CA SER A 97 -8.12 2.33 -6.25
C SER A 97 -6.69 2.14 -5.75
N MET A 98 -5.73 1.91 -6.64
CA MET A 98 -4.31 1.77 -6.27
C MET A 98 -3.75 3.05 -5.62
N LEU A 99 -4.08 4.23 -6.17
CA LEU A 99 -3.66 5.52 -5.59
C LEU A 99 -4.19 5.68 -4.16
N ARG A 100 -5.44 5.27 -3.88
CA ARG A 100 -6.03 5.31 -2.54
C ARG A 100 -5.45 4.24 -1.61
N ASP A 101 -5.52 2.98 -2.01
CA ASP A 101 -5.34 1.81 -1.13
C ASP A 101 -3.89 1.40 -0.94
N ARG A 102 -3.00 1.82 -1.85
CA ARG A 102 -1.57 1.53 -1.76
C ARG A 102 -0.78 2.80 -1.53
N VAL A 103 -0.86 3.74 -2.46
CA VAL A 103 0.09 4.87 -2.49
C VAL A 103 -0.20 5.85 -1.36
N LEU A 104 -1.45 6.27 -1.17
CA LEU A 104 -1.83 7.14 -0.06
C LEU A 104 -1.64 6.46 1.29
N ILE A 105 -2.06 5.20 1.45
CA ILE A 105 -1.86 4.46 2.71
C ILE A 105 -0.37 4.37 3.08
N ASN A 106 0.52 4.07 2.13
CA ASN A 106 1.96 4.06 2.37
C ASN A 106 2.48 5.40 2.87
N LEU A 107 2.01 6.50 2.31
CA LEU A 107 2.40 7.83 2.77
C LEU A 107 1.98 8.06 4.22
N LEU A 108 0.75 7.69 4.59
CA LEU A 108 0.25 7.83 5.97
C LEU A 108 1.02 6.92 6.96
N LEU A 109 1.42 5.73 6.52
CA LEU A 109 2.29 4.85 7.30
C LEU A 109 3.70 5.46 7.45
N ALA A 110 4.24 6.05 6.39
CA ALA A 110 5.54 6.71 6.39
C ALA A 110 5.57 7.94 7.30
N GLU A 111 4.46 8.70 7.38
CA GLU A 111 4.26 9.76 8.38
C GLU A 111 4.39 9.23 9.82
N ASN A 112 4.00 7.98 10.06
CA ASN A 112 4.09 7.32 11.36
C ASN A 112 5.39 6.51 11.54
N GLY A 113 6.34 6.59 10.59
CA GLY A 113 7.57 5.80 10.64
C GLY A 113 7.32 4.28 10.54
N ILE A 114 6.28 3.87 9.84
CA ILE A 114 5.93 2.46 9.64
C ILE A 114 6.15 2.12 8.17
N ARG A 115 6.96 1.10 7.90
CA ARG A 115 7.15 0.57 6.54
C ARG A 115 6.04 -0.41 6.21
N SER A 116 5.57 -0.41 4.95
CA SER A 116 4.42 -1.22 4.55
C SER A 116 4.64 -2.73 4.65
N ASP A 117 5.89 -3.19 4.53
CA ASP A 117 6.31 -4.58 4.74
C ASP A 117 6.20 -5.03 6.21
N MET A 118 6.18 -4.09 7.15
CA MET A 118 5.99 -4.36 8.58
C MET A 118 4.51 -4.33 9.01
N VAL A 119 3.58 -4.00 8.11
CA VAL A 119 2.17 -3.87 8.45
C VAL A 119 1.47 -5.23 8.35
N SER A 120 1.00 -5.71 9.50
CA SER A 120 0.05 -6.83 9.56
C SER A 120 -1.29 -6.43 8.88
N LYS A 121 -2.14 -7.40 8.51
CA LYS A 121 -3.40 -7.21 7.77
C LYS A 121 -4.39 -6.15 8.36
N ARG A 122 -4.11 -5.53 9.51
CA ARG A 122 -4.91 -4.48 10.17
C ARG A 122 -4.27 -3.09 10.07
N ILE A 123 -4.27 -2.51 8.87
CA ILE A 123 -3.76 -1.15 8.59
C ILE A 123 -4.36 -0.11 9.55
N GLY A 124 -5.65 -0.22 9.89
CA GLY A 124 -6.34 0.74 10.76
C GLY A 124 -5.76 0.87 12.17
N GLY A 125 -5.02 -0.15 12.67
CA GLY A 125 -4.32 -0.07 13.95
C GLY A 125 -3.05 0.78 13.92
N HIS A 126 -2.58 1.15 12.73
CA HIS A 126 -1.35 1.89 12.49
C HIS A 126 -1.59 3.33 12.02
N LEU A 127 -2.86 3.76 11.93
CA LEU A 127 -3.25 5.08 11.45
C LEU A 127 -3.90 5.89 12.56
N SER A 128 -3.61 7.19 12.62
CA SER A 128 -4.29 8.11 13.52
C SER A 128 -5.75 8.32 13.14
N VAL A 129 -6.56 8.87 14.06
CA VAL A 129 -7.96 9.24 13.76
C VAL A 129 -8.05 10.24 12.60
N GLU A 130 -7.08 11.14 12.48
CA GLU A 130 -7.01 12.15 11.43
C GLU A 130 -6.71 11.51 10.06
N GLN A 131 -5.77 10.57 10.03
CA GLN A 131 -5.41 9.80 8.84
C GLN A 131 -6.54 8.87 8.39
N MET A 132 -7.21 8.21 9.33
CA MET A 132 -8.42 7.43 9.04
C MET A 132 -9.53 8.30 8.48
N ARG A 133 -9.75 9.49 9.05
CA ARG A 133 -10.73 10.45 8.53
C ARG A 133 -10.39 10.87 7.10
N CYS A 134 -9.11 11.13 6.81
CA CYS A 134 -8.60 11.44 5.47
C CYS A 134 -8.96 10.35 4.45
N LEU A 135 -8.78 9.07 4.81
CA LEU A 135 -9.14 7.96 3.92
C LEU A 135 -10.67 7.87 3.71
N THR A 136 -11.44 8.01 4.80
CA THR A 136 -12.91 7.88 4.74
C THR A 136 -13.61 9.07 4.09
N SER A 137 -12.96 10.23 3.97
CA SER A 137 -13.52 11.40 3.30
C SER A 137 -13.39 11.34 1.77
N ILE A 138 -12.57 10.42 1.25
CA ILE A 138 -12.46 10.19 -0.19
C ILE A 138 -13.81 9.61 -0.66
N PRO A 139 -14.48 10.24 -1.65
CA PRO A 139 -15.79 9.77 -2.10
C PRO A 139 -15.67 8.36 -2.68
N ALA A 140 -16.71 7.54 -2.48
CA ALA A 140 -16.84 6.30 -3.21
C ALA A 140 -16.89 6.58 -4.72
N PHE A 141 -16.20 5.76 -5.51
CA PHE A 141 -16.13 5.90 -6.96
C PHE A 141 -16.42 4.56 -7.62
N GLY A 142 -17.07 4.62 -8.78
CA GLY A 142 -17.38 3.47 -9.63
C GLY A 142 -16.80 3.66 -11.02
N LEU A 143 -17.46 3.09 -12.03
CA LEU A 143 -17.07 3.24 -13.45
C LEU A 143 -17.73 4.47 -14.09
N SER A 144 -17.66 5.62 -13.41
CA SER A 144 -18.12 6.90 -13.94
C SER A 144 -16.96 7.88 -13.95
N GLU A 145 -16.70 8.48 -15.11
CA GLU A 145 -15.64 9.47 -15.29
C GLU A 145 -15.73 10.60 -14.25
N LEU A 146 -16.92 11.14 -14.00
CA LEU A 146 -17.13 12.19 -13.00
C LEU A 146 -16.77 11.71 -11.59
N SER A 147 -17.21 10.49 -11.21
CA SER A 147 -16.90 9.92 -9.89
C SER A 147 -15.40 9.68 -9.71
N LEU A 148 -14.73 9.21 -10.78
CA LEU A 148 -13.29 8.94 -10.80
C LEU A 148 -12.48 10.23 -10.70
N ARG A 149 -12.83 11.24 -11.50
CA ARG A 149 -12.20 12.58 -11.44
C ARG A 149 -12.35 13.21 -10.05
N ASN A 150 -13.55 13.12 -9.46
CA ASN A 150 -13.79 13.64 -8.10
C ASN A 150 -12.93 12.94 -7.05
N ALA A 151 -12.86 11.60 -7.09
CA ALA A 151 -12.01 10.83 -6.19
C ALA A 151 -10.52 11.13 -6.39
N GLN A 152 -10.04 11.17 -7.64
CA GLN A 152 -8.66 11.50 -7.98
C GLN A 152 -8.27 12.89 -7.47
N ARG A 153 -9.15 13.89 -7.57
CA ARG A 153 -8.92 15.23 -7.02
C ARG A 153 -8.81 15.23 -5.49
N CYS A 154 -9.70 14.53 -4.81
CA CYS A 154 -9.63 14.39 -3.35
C CYS A 154 -8.34 13.69 -2.91
N ILE A 155 -7.94 12.62 -3.62
CA ILE A 155 -6.70 11.89 -3.38
C ILE A 155 -5.48 12.80 -3.63
N ALA A 156 -5.42 13.52 -4.75
CA ALA A 156 -4.33 14.44 -5.09
C ALA A 156 -4.17 15.54 -4.03
N SER A 157 -5.27 16.15 -3.62
CA SER A 157 -5.27 17.18 -2.58
C SER A 157 -4.75 16.64 -1.23
N ALA A 158 -5.23 15.46 -0.82
CA ALA A 158 -4.78 14.82 0.42
C ALA A 158 -3.30 14.38 0.36
N TYR A 159 -2.87 13.82 -0.76
CA TYR A 159 -1.54 13.23 -0.91
C TYR A 159 -0.44 14.28 -1.02
N LEU A 160 -0.59 15.25 -1.92
CA LEU A 160 0.50 16.18 -2.26
C LEU A 160 0.86 17.11 -1.11
N GLY A 161 -0.14 17.60 -0.37
CA GLY A 161 0.09 18.44 0.81
C GLY A 161 0.87 17.70 1.89
N ARG A 162 0.50 16.44 2.16
CA ARG A 162 1.18 15.57 3.12
C ARG A 162 2.58 15.20 2.67
N ALA A 163 2.73 14.76 1.43
CA ALA A 163 4.01 14.33 0.88
C ALA A 163 5.03 15.47 0.87
N ARG A 164 4.61 16.70 0.55
CA ARG A 164 5.47 17.88 0.60
C ARG A 164 5.91 18.23 2.02
N LYS A 165 4.96 18.22 2.97
CA LYS A 165 5.29 18.43 4.40
C LYS A 165 6.25 17.35 4.93
N LEU A 166 6.06 16.11 4.50
CA LEU A 166 6.93 15.00 4.88
C LEU A 166 8.32 15.12 4.25
N SER A 167 8.44 15.55 3.00
CA SER A 167 9.75 15.83 2.40
C SER A 167 10.49 16.93 3.14
N GLU A 168 9.81 17.99 3.56
CA GLU A 168 10.40 19.06 4.36
C GLU A 168 10.86 18.55 5.73
N THR A 169 10.02 17.76 6.41
CA THR A 169 10.32 17.17 7.73
C THR A 169 11.51 16.22 7.68
N CYS A 170 11.66 15.47 6.60
CA CYS A 170 12.75 14.51 6.40
C CYS A 170 13.97 15.09 5.66
N GLU A 171 13.97 16.39 5.35
CA GLU A 171 15.00 17.06 4.53
C GLU A 171 15.29 16.33 3.20
N ALA A 172 14.24 15.74 2.61
CA ALA A 172 14.35 14.93 1.42
C ALA A 172 14.04 15.74 0.14
N PRO A 173 14.68 15.44 -1.00
CA PRO A 173 14.44 16.17 -2.24
C PRO A 173 13.03 15.92 -2.78
N TRP A 174 12.35 17.00 -3.15
CA TRP A 174 11.05 16.95 -3.81
C TRP A 174 11.23 16.88 -5.34
N PRO A 175 10.48 16.01 -6.06
CA PRO A 175 10.56 15.88 -7.52
C PRO A 175 9.83 17.03 -8.25
N THR A 176 10.35 18.25 -8.12
CA THR A 176 9.72 19.49 -8.62
C THR A 176 9.41 19.47 -10.11
N GLU A 177 10.33 18.99 -10.94
CA GLU A 177 10.14 18.94 -12.40
C GLU A 177 8.99 18.01 -12.80
N LEU A 178 8.91 16.83 -12.18
CA LEU A 178 7.85 15.86 -12.43
C LEU A 178 6.50 16.39 -11.94
N GLU A 179 6.45 17.03 -10.77
CA GLU A 179 5.22 17.65 -10.26
C GLU A 179 4.72 18.74 -11.22
N GLN A 180 5.61 19.62 -11.68
CA GLN A 180 5.25 20.72 -12.58
C GLN A 180 4.73 20.18 -13.93
N ALA A 181 5.44 19.22 -14.53
CA ALA A 181 5.00 18.57 -15.77
C ALA A 181 3.63 17.89 -15.61
N THR A 182 3.40 17.24 -14.47
CA THR A 182 2.12 16.57 -14.16
C THR A 182 0.98 17.57 -14.00
N LYS A 183 1.21 18.70 -13.30
CA LYS A 183 0.24 19.79 -13.15
C LYS A 183 -0.14 20.41 -14.48
N GLU A 184 0.85 20.73 -15.30
CA GLU A 184 0.63 21.33 -16.63
C GLU A 184 -0.17 20.40 -17.54
N LEU A 185 0.19 19.10 -17.56
CA LEU A 185 -0.52 18.09 -18.32
C LEU A 185 -1.99 17.99 -17.87
N LEU A 186 -2.25 17.85 -16.57
CA LEU A 186 -3.60 17.66 -16.06
C LEU A 186 -4.47 18.91 -16.20
N ASN A 187 -3.90 20.10 -16.03
CA ASN A 187 -4.62 21.34 -16.28
C ASN A 187 -5.00 21.50 -17.76
N ARG A 188 -4.04 21.25 -18.67
CA ARG A 188 -4.29 21.35 -20.13
C ARG A 188 -5.34 20.36 -20.61
N GLU A 189 -5.29 19.14 -20.11
CA GLU A 189 -6.04 18.03 -20.70
C GLU A 189 -7.37 17.74 -20.00
N LEU A 190 -7.42 17.98 -18.69
CA LEU A 190 -8.56 17.60 -17.85
C LEU A 190 -9.16 18.79 -17.09
N GLN A 191 -8.61 20.00 -17.26
CA GLN A 191 -9.00 21.21 -16.50
C GLN A 191 -8.96 20.98 -14.98
N MET A 192 -8.05 20.10 -14.55
CA MET A 192 -7.91 19.72 -13.16
C MET A 192 -6.91 20.65 -12.48
N ILE A 193 -7.36 21.35 -11.44
CA ILE A 193 -6.57 22.27 -10.63
C ILE A 193 -6.64 21.82 -9.17
N TRP A 194 -5.52 21.87 -8.46
CA TRP A 194 -5.40 21.54 -7.03
C TRP A 194 -4.31 22.36 -6.35
#